data_AF-A0A075P8J6-F1
#
_entry.id   AF-A0A075P8J6-F1
#
_cell.length_a   1.000
_cell.length_b   1.000
_cell.length_c   1.000
_cell.angle_alpha   90.00
_cell.angle_beta   90.00
_cell.angle_gamma   90.00
#
_symmetry.space_group_name_H-M   'P 1'
#
loop_
_entity.id
_entity.type
_entity.pdbx_description
1 polymer ?
#
loop_
_entity_poly.entity_id
_entity_poly.type
_entity_poly.pdbx_seq_one_letter_code
_entity_poly.pdbx_strand_id
1 'polypeptide(L)'
;MGNLRCLCVFVALLFSCTVNAHHGSSGQFDTNATVELSGKITRIRLVNPHAYVYFDAVDTNGTVTNMRCELQSGSLLKRRGWTADLFKTGSEISIKGSPDRTDPTTCYMKEITFENGMTATRNSEFDDDGHISTTLDMQEEAINEDHHDDDHAEFHDTHEDEESEKIRSLVREDGSPNFAGNWAMVRKAGAPPGAGGEMAELTQAGKAAIAGASSADNPRFQCEPTNIIMDWWFDLMVNKIEQSSSQMTLSYGFMSLKRTIYLDGTRMPSDYQRNRAGFSTGKWEGDTLVVTTTGFDEGWIMAPLGGNPGGMPPGGKGERGEKGERPPRPDNAGGPPPGTKGERPKGRRGPPSPAKNSTEMTIVERFSLNADGTVLKREYTITDPLYLKSPMTGSDEVTLTHDKFTAYECEDLTAERGSDSLGGIGVTRATSPSINMNNHENAFLYWLEDSSVGMAISSTQWGYPIVLSLHAIGMATMVGVALMICLRALGFASSIALSSLAPYWHVALIGFAINLLSGTALFFGNASELFYNWAFRSKILLVALGIALTWQLVNKAIMQTPSVSSSHKPLAVVTLLSWVLAIVAGRLIGYLS
;
A
#
# COMPACT_ATOMS: atom_id res chain seq x y z
N MET A 1 -10.64 -52.94 -13.16
CA MET A 1 -10.22 -52.24 -11.92
C MET A 1 -9.06 -51.24 -12.10
N GLY A 2 -8.42 -51.10 -13.28
CA GLY A 2 -7.31 -50.15 -13.48
C GLY A 2 -7.69 -48.67 -13.59
N ASN A 3 -8.91 -48.35 -14.03
CA ASN A 3 -9.31 -46.97 -14.36
C ASN A 3 -9.77 -46.14 -13.16
N LEU A 4 -10.15 -46.77 -12.04
CA LEU A 4 -10.67 -46.06 -10.87
C LEU A 4 -9.56 -45.38 -10.06
N ARG A 5 -8.32 -45.90 -10.12
CA ARG A 5 -7.16 -45.35 -9.42
C ARG A 5 -6.60 -44.09 -10.09
N CYS A 6 -6.62 -44.02 -11.42
CA CYS A 6 -6.26 -42.79 -12.14
C CYS A 6 -7.29 -41.67 -11.92
N LEU A 7 -8.57 -42.03 -11.80
CA LEU A 7 -9.65 -41.06 -11.56
C LEU A 7 -9.52 -40.41 -10.17
N CYS A 8 -9.20 -41.18 -9.12
CA CYS A 8 -9.01 -40.62 -7.78
C CYS A 8 -7.81 -39.66 -7.68
N VAL A 9 -6.72 -39.91 -8.43
CA VAL A 9 -5.56 -39.00 -8.48
C VAL A 9 -5.89 -37.72 -9.26
N PHE A 10 -6.68 -37.84 -10.34
CA PHE A 10 -7.17 -36.68 -11.10
C PHE A 10 -8.14 -35.81 -10.28
N VAL A 11 -9.04 -36.45 -9.52
CA VAL A 11 -9.99 -35.75 -8.63
C VAL A 11 -9.27 -35.07 -7.45
N ALA A 12 -8.19 -35.67 -6.91
CA ALA A 12 -7.38 -35.04 -5.86
C ALA A 12 -6.58 -33.83 -6.35
N LEU A 13 -6.20 -33.77 -7.64
CA LEU A 13 -5.56 -32.60 -8.26
C LEU A 13 -6.57 -31.47 -8.57
N LEU A 14 -7.85 -31.79 -8.72
CA LEU A 14 -8.92 -30.81 -8.98
C LEU A 14 -9.42 -30.11 -7.70
N PHE A 15 -9.10 -30.62 -6.51
CA PHE A 15 -9.33 -29.95 -5.22
C PHE A 15 -8.13 -29.09 -4.82
N SER A 16 -7.79 -28.12 -5.66
CA SER A 16 -6.94 -27.01 -5.22
C SER A 16 -7.84 -25.98 -4.56
N CYS A 17 -8.02 -26.07 -3.24
CA CYS A 17 -8.62 -24.98 -2.48
C CYS A 17 -7.71 -23.76 -2.64
N THR A 18 -8.26 -22.69 -3.21
CA THR A 18 -7.64 -21.37 -3.22
C THR A 18 -7.52 -20.91 -1.76
N VAL A 19 -6.30 -20.92 -1.25
CA VAL A 19 -5.97 -20.33 0.05
C VAL A 19 -5.73 -18.85 -0.22
N ASN A 20 -6.65 -18.01 0.25
CA ASN A 20 -6.54 -16.56 0.14
C ASN A 20 -5.53 -16.03 1.18
N ALA A 21 -4.32 -15.71 0.72
CA ALA A 21 -3.56 -14.60 1.31
C ALA A 21 -3.66 -13.39 0.39
N HIS A 22 -3.80 -12.21 0.98
CA HIS A 22 -3.73 -10.95 0.27
C HIS A 22 -2.72 -10.04 0.99
N HIS A 23 -1.72 -9.56 0.26
CA HIS A 23 -0.71 -8.63 0.75
C HIS A 23 -1.19 -7.19 0.56
N GLY A 24 -1.53 -6.54 1.67
CA GLY A 24 -1.71 -5.09 1.77
C GLY A 24 -1.29 -4.68 3.17
N SER A 25 -0.66 -3.51 3.32
CA SER A 25 -0.19 -3.02 4.63
C SER A 25 -1.33 -2.90 5.66
N SER A 26 -2.60 -2.82 5.24
CA SER A 26 -3.77 -2.81 6.13
C SER A 26 -4.09 -4.17 6.80
N GLY A 27 -3.69 -5.28 6.19
CA GLY A 27 -3.82 -6.62 6.74
C GLY A 27 -2.80 -6.90 7.83
N GLN A 28 -1.57 -6.40 7.66
CA GLN A 28 -0.47 -6.55 8.61
C GLN A 28 -0.47 -5.45 9.69
N PHE A 29 -0.70 -4.20 9.32
CA PHE A 29 -0.61 -3.03 10.20
C PHE A 29 -1.98 -2.46 10.57
N ASP A 30 -2.10 -1.98 11.81
CA ASP A 30 -3.28 -1.24 12.26
C ASP A 30 -3.20 0.22 11.84
N THR A 31 -3.65 0.51 10.62
CA THR A 31 -3.60 1.87 10.05
C THR A 31 -4.43 2.90 10.82
N ASN A 32 -5.33 2.45 11.71
CA ASN A 32 -6.15 3.30 12.59
C ASN A 32 -5.43 3.67 13.89
N ALA A 33 -4.33 3.00 14.22
CA ALA A 33 -3.48 3.34 15.34
C ALA A 33 -2.21 4.06 14.86
N THR A 34 -1.69 4.95 15.71
CA THR A 34 -0.40 5.59 15.52
C THR A 34 0.46 5.32 16.75
N VAL A 35 1.68 4.87 16.53
CA VAL A 35 2.75 4.75 17.52
C VAL A 35 3.83 5.79 17.22
N GLU A 36 4.40 6.36 18.28
CA GLU A 36 5.59 7.19 18.21
C GLU A 36 6.72 6.40 18.88
N LEU A 37 7.79 6.15 18.13
CA LEU A 37 8.90 5.31 18.54
C LEU A 37 10.17 6.14 18.38
N SER A 38 11.00 6.22 19.42
CA SER A 38 12.30 6.88 19.33
C SER A 38 13.41 5.91 19.73
N GLY A 39 14.55 6.03 19.07
CA GLY A 39 15.66 5.12 19.31
C GLY A 39 16.87 5.43 18.44
N LYS A 40 17.88 4.56 18.52
CA LYS A 40 19.12 4.70 17.77
C LYS A 40 19.12 3.80 16.55
N ILE A 41 19.42 4.34 15.37
CA ILE A 41 19.48 3.55 14.14
C ILE A 41 20.50 2.42 14.30
N THR A 42 20.10 1.20 13.99
CA THR A 42 21.00 0.05 13.91
C THR A 42 21.30 -0.36 12.48
N ARG A 43 20.34 -0.19 11.55
CA ARG A 43 20.48 -0.61 10.14
C ARG A 43 19.40 0.00 9.23
N ILE A 44 19.70 0.19 7.94
CA ILE A 44 18.71 0.50 6.88
C ILE A 44 18.84 -0.52 5.75
N ARG A 45 17.71 -0.97 5.19
CA ARG A 45 17.67 -1.84 4.01
C ARG A 45 16.78 -1.22 2.94
N LEU A 46 17.38 -0.60 1.91
CA LEU A 46 16.66 -0.07 0.74
C LEU A 46 16.40 -1.17 -0.30
N VAL A 47 15.49 -2.08 0.04
CA VAL A 47 15.16 -3.31 -0.72
C VAL A 47 13.70 -3.30 -1.20
N ASN A 48 13.34 -4.19 -2.12
CA ASN A 48 11.98 -4.35 -2.64
C ASN A 48 11.34 -5.63 -2.06
N PRO A 49 10.00 -5.71 -1.89
CA PRO A 49 8.99 -4.69 -2.25
C PRO A 49 8.92 -3.52 -1.26
N HIS A 50 9.45 -3.67 -0.05
CA HIS A 50 9.50 -2.62 0.97
C HIS A 50 10.89 -2.51 1.59
N ALA A 51 11.34 -1.28 1.81
CA ALA A 51 12.54 -1.00 2.57
C ALA A 51 12.25 -1.00 4.08
N TYR A 52 13.29 -1.18 4.91
CA TYR A 52 13.14 -1.24 6.37
C TYR A 52 14.24 -0.47 7.08
N VAL A 53 13.86 0.33 8.07
CA VAL A 53 14.79 0.91 9.06
C VAL A 53 14.69 0.13 10.36
N TYR A 54 15.84 -0.23 10.92
CA TYR A 54 15.98 -0.94 12.19
C TYR A 54 16.62 0.00 13.20
N PHE A 55 16.12 0.00 14.43
CA PHE A 55 16.61 0.88 15.49
C PHE A 55 16.33 0.32 16.89
N ASP A 56 17.19 0.64 17.84
CA ASP A 56 17.02 0.25 19.24
C ASP A 56 16.18 1.30 19.97
N ALA A 57 14.94 0.94 20.31
CA ALA A 57 14.04 1.76 21.11
C ALA A 57 14.14 1.36 22.59
N VAL A 58 14.19 2.35 23.49
CA VAL A 58 14.26 2.13 24.94
C VAL A 58 12.90 2.42 25.55
N ASP A 59 12.31 1.44 26.22
CA ASP A 59 11.04 1.61 26.91
C ASP A 59 11.19 2.38 28.24
N THR A 60 10.06 2.71 28.88
CA THR A 60 10.05 3.41 30.17
C THR A 60 10.69 2.63 31.32
N ASN A 61 10.94 1.34 31.14
CA ASN A 61 11.57 0.46 32.12
C ASN A 61 13.08 0.27 31.85
N GLY A 62 13.63 0.94 30.83
CA GLY A 62 15.03 0.81 30.43
C GLY A 62 15.33 -0.44 29.59
N THR A 63 14.31 -1.17 29.14
CA THR A 63 14.46 -2.33 28.26
C THR A 63 14.69 -1.86 26.84
N VAL A 64 15.75 -2.35 26.21
CA VAL A 64 16.06 -2.08 24.81
C VAL A 64 15.34 -3.10 23.94
N THR A 65 14.52 -2.63 23.00
CA THR A 65 13.84 -3.45 21.99
C THR A 65 14.31 -3.01 20.60
N ASN A 66 14.83 -3.95 19.81
CA ASN A 66 15.15 -3.68 18.41
C ASN A 66 13.84 -3.63 17.60
N MET A 67 13.51 -2.44 17.11
CA MET A 67 12.33 -2.16 16.32
C MET A 67 12.69 -2.17 14.83
N ARG A 68 11.77 -2.62 13.98
CA ARG A 68 11.84 -2.41 12.53
C ARG A 68 10.62 -1.65 12.03
N CYS A 69 10.82 -0.68 11.17
CA CYS A 69 9.71 0.02 10.51
C CYS A 69 9.82 -0.07 8.99
N GLU A 70 8.72 -0.39 8.35
CA GLU A 70 8.56 -0.52 6.90
C GLU A 70 8.44 0.86 6.22
N LEU A 71 9.19 1.07 5.15
CA LEU A 71 9.15 2.25 4.29
C LEU A 71 8.54 1.89 2.91
N GLN A 72 8.58 2.84 1.97
CA GLN A 72 8.30 2.59 0.55
C GLN A 72 9.24 1.52 -0.04
N SER A 73 9.00 1.12 -1.30
CA SER A 73 9.92 0.26 -2.02
C SER A 73 11.31 0.87 -2.13
N GLY A 74 12.37 0.08 -1.93
CA GLY A 74 13.74 0.55 -2.00
C GLY A 74 14.08 1.18 -3.35
N SER A 75 13.50 0.68 -4.45
CA SER A 75 13.66 1.29 -5.78
C SER A 75 13.02 2.67 -5.90
N LEU A 76 11.86 2.91 -5.28
CA LEU A 76 11.23 4.23 -5.25
C LEU A 76 12.01 5.20 -4.35
N LEU A 77 12.41 4.74 -3.16
CA LEU A 77 13.19 5.56 -2.22
C LEU A 77 14.51 6.04 -2.84
N LYS A 78 15.26 5.13 -3.49
CA LYS A 78 16.52 5.51 -4.17
C LYS A 78 16.30 6.54 -5.28
N ARG A 79 15.19 6.44 -6.04
CA ARG A 79 14.85 7.45 -7.06
C ARG A 79 14.49 8.81 -6.46
N ARG A 80 14.02 8.82 -5.22
CA ARG A 80 13.69 10.02 -4.43
C ARG A 80 14.86 10.52 -3.59
N GLY A 81 16.09 10.14 -3.93
CA GLY A 81 17.30 10.57 -3.23
C GLY A 81 17.51 9.97 -1.83
N TRP A 82 16.70 9.01 -1.38
CA TRP A 82 16.96 8.35 -0.11
C TRP A 82 18.20 7.45 -0.25
N THR A 83 19.28 7.85 0.42
CA THR A 83 20.52 7.07 0.49
C THR A 83 20.64 6.38 1.84
N ALA A 84 21.52 5.37 1.92
CA ALA A 84 21.83 4.74 3.20
C ALA A 84 22.55 5.71 4.16
N ASP A 85 23.25 6.70 3.63
CA ASP A 85 24.03 7.67 4.39
C ASP A 85 23.16 8.62 5.23
N LEU A 86 21.90 8.85 4.81
CA LEU A 86 20.89 9.54 5.62
C LEU A 86 20.59 8.81 6.95
N PHE A 87 20.83 7.49 7.01
CA PHE A 87 20.55 6.64 8.17
C PHE A 87 21.83 6.19 8.86
N LYS A 88 22.63 7.17 9.32
CA LYS A 88 23.87 6.88 10.05
C LYS A 88 23.61 6.00 11.28
N THR A 89 24.24 4.83 11.34
CA THR A 89 24.13 3.92 12.49
C THR A 89 24.57 4.63 13.78
N GLY A 90 23.76 4.50 14.82
CA GLY A 90 23.95 5.10 16.13
C GLY A 90 23.30 6.47 16.32
N SER A 91 22.90 7.15 15.23
CA SER A 91 22.17 8.42 15.29
C SER A 91 20.75 8.22 15.81
N GLU A 92 20.24 9.24 16.51
CA GLU A 92 18.87 9.23 17.02
C GLU A 92 17.85 9.46 15.91
N ILE A 93 16.74 8.73 16.00
CA ILE A 93 15.56 8.94 15.16
C ILE A 93 14.30 8.90 16.00
N SER A 94 13.27 9.60 15.51
CA SER A 94 11.90 9.43 15.96
C SER A 94 11.02 9.06 14.77
N ILE A 95 10.19 8.03 14.93
CA ILE A 95 9.30 7.52 13.89
C ILE A 95 7.86 7.65 14.39
N LYS A 96 7.00 8.22 13.54
CA LYS A 96 5.55 8.08 13.66
C LYS A 96 5.07 7.07 12.63
N GLY A 97 4.37 6.05 13.09
CA GLY A 97 3.95 4.95 12.22
C GLY A 97 2.70 4.25 12.71
N SER A 98 2.22 3.28 11.93
CA SER A 98 1.16 2.37 12.36
C SER A 98 1.75 1.07 12.91
N PRO A 99 1.33 0.58 14.07
CA PRO A 99 1.87 -0.67 14.62
C PRO A 99 1.41 -1.88 13.81
N ASP A 100 2.23 -2.93 13.78
CA ASP A 100 1.78 -4.25 13.29
C ASP A 100 0.68 -4.80 14.24
N ARG A 101 -0.30 -5.51 13.67
CA ARG A 101 -1.44 -6.06 14.41
C ARG A 101 -1.03 -7.21 15.34
N THR A 102 0.09 -7.85 15.05
CA THR A 102 0.55 -9.10 15.69
C THR A 102 1.96 -9.01 16.26
N ASP A 103 2.87 -8.30 15.60
CA ASP A 103 4.27 -8.17 16.01
C ASP A 103 4.53 -6.80 16.68
N PRO A 104 4.71 -6.74 18.01
CA PRO A 104 4.92 -5.47 18.70
C PRO A 104 6.25 -4.78 18.37
N THR A 105 7.16 -5.45 17.65
CA THR A 105 8.48 -4.90 17.27
C THR A 105 8.50 -4.30 15.86
N THR A 106 7.37 -4.34 15.15
CA THR A 106 7.27 -3.93 13.75
C THR A 106 6.26 -2.78 13.56
N CYS A 107 6.59 -1.82 12.70
CA CYS A 107 5.72 -0.69 12.38
C CYS A 107 5.71 -0.32 10.88
N TYR A 108 4.70 0.40 10.44
CA TYR A 108 4.60 0.99 9.11
C TYR A 108 4.90 2.48 9.21
N MET A 109 6.04 2.92 8.67
CA MET A 109 6.53 4.29 8.82
C MET A 109 5.65 5.27 8.02
N LYS A 110 5.18 6.33 8.70
CA LYS A 110 4.50 7.47 8.08
C LYS A 110 5.45 8.67 8.00
N GLU A 111 6.17 8.93 9.08
CA GLU A 111 7.09 10.04 9.26
C GLU A 111 8.32 9.58 10.06
N ILE A 112 9.49 10.09 9.69
CA ILE A 112 10.75 9.91 10.39
C ILE A 112 11.44 11.26 10.60
N THR A 113 11.85 11.53 11.83
CA THR A 113 12.67 12.67 12.22
C THR A 113 14.07 12.18 12.53
N PHE A 114 15.07 12.77 11.88
CA PHE A 114 16.49 12.48 12.06
C PHE A 114 17.11 13.34 13.17
N GLU A 115 18.29 12.94 13.66
CA GLU A 115 19.04 13.62 14.72
C GLU A 115 19.32 15.11 14.45
N ASN A 116 19.48 15.48 13.18
CA ASN A 116 19.66 16.88 12.76
C ASN A 116 18.36 17.71 12.77
N GLY A 117 17.24 17.13 13.24
CA GLY A 117 15.92 17.77 13.29
C GLY A 117 15.13 17.67 11.98
N MET A 118 15.73 17.18 10.91
CA MET A 118 15.07 17.01 9.61
C MET A 118 13.96 15.96 9.72
N THR A 119 12.76 16.30 9.27
CA THR A 119 11.61 15.39 9.29
C THR A 119 11.16 15.06 7.89
N ALA A 120 11.27 13.79 7.51
CA ALA A 120 10.85 13.26 6.22
C ALA A 120 9.61 12.38 6.39
N THR A 121 8.66 12.54 5.48
CA THR A 121 7.56 11.56 5.34
C THR A 121 8.05 10.40 4.50
N ARG A 122 7.35 9.27 4.52
CA ARG A 122 7.62 8.16 3.59
C ARG A 122 7.60 8.55 2.10
N ASN A 123 7.10 9.74 1.74
CA ASN A 123 7.03 10.25 0.37
C ASN A 123 8.02 11.38 0.06
N SER A 124 8.81 11.85 1.03
CA SER A 124 9.76 12.95 0.83
C SER A 124 10.80 12.62 -0.24
N GLU A 125 11.33 13.66 -0.88
CA GLU A 125 12.41 13.58 -1.86
C GLU A 125 13.63 14.32 -1.31
N PHE A 126 14.81 13.77 -1.58
CA PHE A 126 16.09 14.30 -1.15
C PHE A 126 16.90 14.71 -2.38
N ASP A 127 17.61 15.82 -2.28
CA ASP A 127 18.64 16.20 -3.25
C ASP A 127 19.94 15.43 -2.99
N ASP A 128 20.94 15.65 -3.85
CA ASP A 128 22.24 14.99 -3.78
C ASP A 128 23.03 15.36 -2.50
N ASP A 129 22.70 16.48 -1.85
CA ASP A 129 23.30 16.94 -0.60
C ASP A 129 22.62 16.34 0.64
N GLY A 130 21.57 15.55 0.45
CA GLY A 130 20.83 14.89 1.53
C GLY A 130 19.90 15.84 2.29
N HIS A 131 19.60 17.01 1.72
CA HIS A 131 18.54 17.88 2.17
C HIS A 131 17.22 17.42 1.55
N ILE A 132 16.11 17.63 2.28
CA ILE A 132 14.80 17.45 1.67
C ILE A 132 14.70 18.52 0.58
N SER A 133 14.51 18.10 -0.66
CA SER A 133 14.41 19.03 -1.79
C SER A 133 13.18 19.91 -1.58
N THR A 134 13.37 21.06 -0.96
CA THR A 134 12.32 22.04 -0.74
C THR A 134 12.23 22.88 -2.01
N THR A 135 11.12 22.77 -2.74
CA THR A 135 10.61 23.89 -3.56
C THR A 135 10.10 25.06 -2.68
N LEU A 136 10.63 25.17 -1.45
CA LEU A 136 10.07 25.88 -0.31
C LEU A 136 11.18 26.27 0.67
N ASP A 137 12.19 27.06 0.28
CA ASP A 137 13.10 27.77 1.21
C ASP A 137 13.82 28.98 0.55
N MET A 138 13.11 29.79 -0.25
CA MET A 138 13.60 31.11 -0.68
C MET A 138 12.53 32.19 -0.48
N GLN A 139 12.19 32.49 0.78
CA GLN A 139 11.45 33.71 1.07
C GLN A 139 11.65 34.22 2.51
N GLU A 140 12.88 34.27 2.98
CA GLU A 140 13.29 35.18 4.05
C GLU A 140 14.80 35.38 3.95
N GLU A 141 15.28 36.62 4.09
CA GLU A 141 16.69 37.06 3.98
C GLU A 141 17.25 37.36 2.57
N ALA A 142 16.77 38.43 1.93
CA ALA A 142 17.63 39.27 1.08
C ALA A 142 17.04 40.68 0.92
N ILE A 143 16.99 41.46 2.01
CA ILE A 143 16.97 42.93 1.92
C ILE A 143 18.05 43.41 2.87
N ASN A 144 19.23 43.70 2.30
CA ASN A 144 20.33 44.53 2.80
C ASN A 144 21.67 43.86 2.44
N GLU A 145 22.30 44.22 1.32
CA GLU A 145 23.36 45.22 1.30
C GLU A 145 24.00 45.31 -0.10
N ASP A 146 24.53 46.51 -0.31
CA ASP A 146 25.08 47.08 -1.53
C ASP A 146 26.55 46.66 -1.76
N HIS A 147 26.98 46.70 -3.02
CA HIS A 147 28.37 46.94 -3.50
C HIS A 147 29.46 45.87 -3.28
N HIS A 148 29.96 45.27 -4.39
CA HIS A 148 31.23 45.61 -5.07
C HIS A 148 31.78 44.43 -5.91
N ASP A 149 31.95 44.71 -7.20
CA ASP A 149 33.06 44.41 -8.12
C ASP A 149 34.00 43.19 -7.95
N ASP A 150 34.39 42.73 -9.14
CA ASP A 150 35.63 42.03 -9.55
C ASP A 150 35.64 40.50 -9.67
N ASP A 151 35.56 40.11 -10.96
CA ASP A 151 36.60 39.40 -11.71
C ASP A 151 36.74 37.85 -11.69
N HIS A 152 36.56 37.33 -12.92
CA HIS A 152 37.27 36.21 -13.57
C HIS A 152 37.05 34.78 -13.04
N ALA A 153 36.94 33.72 -13.85
CA ALA A 153 36.82 33.51 -15.29
C ALA A 153 36.48 32.02 -15.52
N GLU A 154 35.74 31.79 -16.61
CA GLU A 154 35.65 30.60 -17.47
C GLU A 154 36.14 29.22 -16.98
N PHE A 155 35.23 28.24 -17.03
CA PHE A 155 35.47 27.11 -17.92
C PHE A 155 34.15 26.63 -18.55
N HIS A 156 34.06 26.81 -19.86
CA HIS A 156 32.98 26.32 -20.71
C HIS A 156 32.93 24.79 -20.71
N ASP A 157 31.76 24.21 -20.46
CA ASP A 157 31.33 23.03 -21.22
C ASP A 157 29.88 23.24 -21.68
N THR A 158 29.76 23.48 -22.97
CA THR A 158 28.50 23.65 -23.69
C THR A 158 28.01 22.27 -24.07
N HIS A 159 26.80 21.88 -23.67
CA HIS A 159 25.77 21.37 -24.57
C HIS A 159 24.46 21.07 -23.82
N GLU A 160 23.44 21.86 -24.18
CA GLU A 160 22.02 21.48 -24.25
C GLU A 160 21.28 21.21 -22.93
N ASP A 161 20.60 22.25 -22.43
CA ASP A 161 19.18 22.21 -22.04
C ASP A 161 18.64 23.65 -21.91
N GLU A 162 18.60 24.37 -23.04
CA GLU A 162 17.75 25.57 -23.17
C GLU A 162 16.29 25.12 -23.36
N GLU A 163 15.61 24.74 -22.28
CA GLU A 163 14.16 24.96 -22.18
C GLU A 163 13.94 26.06 -21.15
N SER A 164 14.04 27.30 -21.63
CA SER A 164 13.53 28.49 -20.94
C SER A 164 12.18 28.18 -20.29
N GLU A 165 12.03 28.45 -19.00
CA GLU A 165 10.74 28.50 -18.32
C GLU A 165 9.78 29.39 -19.12
N LYS A 166 8.93 28.78 -19.95
CA LYS A 166 7.84 29.48 -20.63
C LYS A 166 6.88 29.97 -19.55
N ILE A 167 6.94 31.26 -19.22
CA ILE A 167 5.95 31.92 -18.36
C ILE A 167 4.56 31.57 -18.89
N ARG A 168 3.78 30.83 -18.08
CA ARG A 168 2.44 30.37 -18.45
C ARG A 168 1.53 31.57 -18.69
N SER A 169 0.89 31.64 -19.86
CA SER A 169 -0.11 32.67 -20.14
C SER A 169 -1.34 32.49 -19.24
N LEU A 170 -1.72 33.52 -18.48
CA LEU A 170 -2.88 33.51 -17.59
C LEU A 170 -4.21 33.64 -18.33
N VAL A 171 -4.17 34.19 -19.54
CA VAL A 171 -5.33 34.44 -20.40
C VAL A 171 -5.09 33.72 -21.74
N ARG A 172 -6.14 33.16 -22.30
CA ARG A 172 -6.14 32.52 -23.62
C ARG A 172 -6.32 33.56 -24.73
N GLU A 173 -6.10 33.15 -25.97
CA GLU A 173 -6.31 34.01 -27.14
C GLU A 173 -7.75 34.55 -27.26
N ASP A 174 -8.73 33.80 -26.75
CA ASP A 174 -10.14 34.18 -26.72
C ASP A 174 -10.52 35.10 -25.56
N GLY A 175 -9.54 35.55 -24.76
CA GLY A 175 -9.73 36.42 -23.60
C GLY A 175 -10.21 35.70 -22.33
N SER A 176 -10.46 34.39 -22.37
CA SER A 176 -10.86 33.63 -21.19
C SER A 176 -9.66 33.23 -20.31
N PRO A 177 -9.83 33.06 -18.99
CA PRO A 177 -8.81 32.51 -18.11
C PRO A 177 -8.27 31.15 -18.58
N ASN A 178 -6.96 30.97 -18.47
CA ASN A 178 -6.28 29.73 -18.83
C ASN A 178 -6.21 28.76 -17.65
N PHE A 179 -7.14 27.81 -17.59
CA PHE A 179 -7.16 26.73 -16.60
C PHE A 179 -6.31 25.51 -17.02
N ALA A 180 -5.77 25.47 -18.24
CA ALA A 180 -5.05 24.29 -18.73
C ALA A 180 -3.75 24.07 -17.93
N GLY A 181 -3.52 22.83 -17.49
CA GLY A 181 -2.39 22.47 -16.64
C GLY A 181 -2.62 21.22 -15.81
N ASN A 182 -1.59 20.84 -15.06
CA ASN A 182 -1.67 19.79 -14.04
C ASN A 182 -1.90 20.45 -12.68
N TRP A 183 -2.82 19.89 -11.90
CA TRP A 183 -3.33 20.50 -10.67
C TRP A 183 -3.36 19.47 -9.55
N ALA A 184 -2.74 19.77 -8.41
CA ALA A 184 -2.72 18.90 -7.24
C ALA A 184 -3.20 19.66 -5.99
N MET A 185 -3.89 18.97 -5.10
CA MET A 185 -4.24 19.56 -3.81
C MET A 185 -3.00 19.58 -2.91
N VAL A 186 -2.53 20.78 -2.55
CA VAL A 186 -1.46 20.95 -1.57
C VAL A 186 -2.08 21.19 -0.20
N ARG A 187 -1.92 20.24 0.73
CA ARG A 187 -2.32 20.46 2.12
C ARG A 187 -1.30 21.36 2.81
N LYS A 188 -1.76 22.49 3.37
CA LYS A 188 -0.93 23.32 4.25
C LYS A 188 -0.40 22.47 5.41
N ALA A 189 0.89 22.59 5.70
CA ALA A 189 1.53 21.89 6.80
C ALA A 189 0.78 22.15 8.13
N GLY A 190 0.53 21.10 8.90
CA GLY A 190 -0.23 21.17 10.16
C GLY A 190 -1.75 21.29 10.00
N ALA A 191 -2.29 21.37 8.78
CA ALA A 191 -3.73 21.29 8.58
C ALA A 191 -4.24 19.93 9.11
N PRO A 192 -5.24 19.91 10.02
CA PRO A 192 -5.79 18.65 10.51
C PRO A 192 -6.27 17.80 9.31
N PRO A 193 -6.20 16.45 9.40
CA PRO A 193 -6.81 15.59 8.40
C PRO A 193 -8.22 16.09 8.15
N GLY A 194 -8.56 16.38 6.88
CA GLY A 194 -9.76 17.11 6.51
C GLY A 194 -10.94 16.71 7.37
N ALA A 195 -11.46 17.66 8.16
CA ALA A 195 -12.66 17.43 8.92
C ALA A 195 -13.73 17.01 7.92
N GLY A 196 -14.42 15.89 8.18
CA GLY A 196 -15.55 15.46 7.36
C GLY A 196 -16.45 16.66 7.08
N GLY A 197 -16.83 16.83 5.81
CA GLY A 197 -17.74 17.89 5.38
C GLY A 197 -19.03 17.89 6.19
N GLU A 198 -19.85 18.93 6.02
CA GLU A 198 -21.15 18.95 6.67
C GLU A 198 -21.96 17.67 6.36
N MET A 199 -22.60 17.15 7.40
CA MET A 199 -23.43 15.95 7.30
C MET A 199 -24.61 16.25 6.38
N ALA A 200 -24.86 15.40 5.38
CA ALA A 200 -26.02 15.55 4.51
C ALA A 200 -27.31 15.42 5.31
N GLU A 201 -28.20 16.39 5.17
CA GLU A 201 -29.57 16.26 5.66
C GLU A 201 -30.41 15.46 4.67
N LEU A 202 -30.70 14.21 5.00
CA LEU A 202 -31.41 13.30 4.09
C LEU A 202 -32.93 13.39 4.22
N THR A 203 -33.63 13.31 3.08
CA THR A 203 -35.09 13.11 3.02
C THR A 203 -35.46 11.71 3.54
N GLN A 204 -36.76 11.39 3.60
CA GLN A 204 -37.17 10.02 3.92
C GLN A 204 -36.68 9.01 2.87
N ALA A 205 -36.74 9.37 1.59
CA ALA A 205 -36.22 8.54 0.50
C ALA A 205 -34.70 8.38 0.58
N GLY A 206 -33.95 9.46 0.87
CA GLY A 206 -32.50 9.40 1.04
C GLY A 206 -32.07 8.51 2.21
N LYS A 207 -32.79 8.57 3.34
CA LYS A 207 -32.57 7.66 4.48
C LYS A 207 -32.84 6.19 4.13
N ALA A 208 -33.89 5.93 3.36
CA ALA A 208 -34.19 4.57 2.89
C ALA A 208 -33.13 4.06 1.91
N ALA A 209 -32.61 4.93 1.03
CA ALA A 209 -31.61 4.58 0.02
C ALA A 209 -30.25 4.15 0.61
N ILE A 210 -29.92 4.60 1.82
CA ILE A 210 -28.70 4.22 2.56
C ILE A 210 -28.95 3.15 3.63
N ALA A 211 -30.18 2.65 3.79
CA ALA A 211 -30.48 1.66 4.81
C ALA A 211 -29.71 0.36 4.52
N GLY A 212 -28.93 -0.10 5.49
CA GLY A 212 -28.08 -1.30 5.33
C GLY A 212 -26.77 -1.07 4.57
N ALA A 213 -26.46 0.17 4.17
CA ALA A 213 -25.20 0.50 3.53
C ALA A 213 -24.00 0.17 4.43
N SER A 214 -23.01 -0.48 3.83
CA SER A 214 -21.80 -0.96 4.48
C SER A 214 -20.58 -0.47 3.73
N SER A 215 -19.38 -0.61 4.31
CA SER A 215 -18.14 -0.28 3.59
C SER A 215 -18.00 -1.02 2.27
N ALA A 216 -18.60 -2.21 2.10
CA ALA A 216 -18.54 -2.96 0.85
C ALA A 216 -19.23 -2.25 -0.33
N ASP A 217 -20.18 -1.35 -0.04
CA ASP A 217 -20.91 -0.58 -1.05
C ASP A 217 -20.14 0.67 -1.54
N ASN A 218 -18.90 0.86 -1.06
CA ASN A 218 -18.05 1.97 -1.46
C ASN A 218 -17.42 1.67 -2.84
N PRO A 219 -17.73 2.46 -3.89
CA PRO A 219 -17.25 2.21 -5.26
C PRO A 219 -15.72 2.13 -5.37
N ARG A 220 -15.00 2.82 -4.48
CA ARG A 220 -13.53 2.82 -4.47
C ARG A 220 -12.92 1.45 -4.25
N PHE A 221 -13.63 0.57 -3.54
CA PHE A 221 -13.16 -0.80 -3.33
C PHE A 221 -13.36 -1.69 -4.55
N GLN A 222 -14.08 -1.21 -5.57
CA GLN A 222 -14.34 -1.88 -6.85
C GLN A 222 -13.72 -1.11 -8.03
N CYS A 223 -12.67 -0.33 -7.78
CA CYS A 223 -12.01 0.46 -8.82
C CYS A 223 -12.92 1.44 -9.57
N GLU A 224 -14.00 1.89 -8.92
CA GLU A 224 -14.93 2.84 -9.49
C GLU A 224 -14.83 4.22 -8.81
N PRO A 225 -14.98 5.32 -9.58
CA PRO A 225 -15.04 6.65 -9.01
C PRO A 225 -16.32 6.82 -8.17
N THR A 226 -16.18 7.48 -7.03
CA THR A 226 -17.29 7.87 -6.16
C THR A 226 -18.10 9.03 -6.75
N ASN A 227 -17.46 10.17 -7.05
CA ASN A 227 -18.11 11.32 -7.72
C ASN A 227 -17.12 12.43 -8.11
N ILE A 228 -17.60 13.35 -8.96
CA ILE A 228 -16.82 14.49 -9.49
C ILE A 228 -16.40 15.54 -8.45
N ILE A 229 -16.93 15.49 -7.22
CA ILE A 229 -16.62 16.43 -6.14
C ILE A 229 -15.52 15.87 -5.25
N MET A 230 -15.75 14.71 -4.65
CA MET A 230 -14.84 14.08 -3.69
C MET A 230 -13.56 13.58 -4.37
N ASP A 231 -13.68 12.96 -5.55
CA ASP A 231 -12.52 12.35 -6.21
C ASP A 231 -11.61 13.38 -6.88
N TRP A 232 -12.07 14.63 -7.00
CA TRP A 232 -11.25 15.74 -7.53
C TRP A 232 -10.00 16.00 -6.69
N TRP A 233 -10.08 15.78 -5.38
CA TRP A 233 -8.96 16.02 -4.47
C TRP A 233 -8.55 14.76 -3.70
N PHE A 234 -9.21 13.64 -3.94
CA PHE A 234 -8.97 12.40 -3.21
C PHE A 234 -7.55 11.86 -3.47
N ASP A 235 -6.90 11.42 -2.39
CA ASP A 235 -5.52 10.93 -2.35
C ASP A 235 -4.47 11.93 -2.90
N LEU A 236 -4.86 13.20 -3.02
CA LEU A 236 -4.02 14.32 -3.46
C LEU A 236 -3.34 14.09 -4.82
N MET A 237 -3.94 13.26 -5.68
CA MET A 237 -3.39 12.92 -6.99
C MET A 237 -3.42 14.12 -7.95
N VAL A 238 -2.49 14.13 -8.90
CA VAL A 238 -2.44 15.13 -9.97
C VAL A 238 -3.64 14.96 -10.89
N ASN A 239 -4.43 16.01 -11.05
CA ASN A 239 -5.48 16.12 -12.06
C ASN A 239 -4.95 16.88 -13.27
N LYS A 240 -5.50 16.61 -14.45
CA LYS A 240 -5.15 17.34 -15.68
C LYS A 240 -6.36 18.08 -16.22
N ILE A 241 -6.18 19.35 -16.56
CA ILE A 241 -7.15 20.15 -17.31
C ILE A 241 -6.60 20.43 -18.70
N GLU A 242 -7.39 20.05 -19.70
CA GLU A 242 -7.18 20.42 -21.10
C GLU A 242 -8.31 21.35 -21.53
N GLN A 243 -7.98 22.52 -22.08
CA GLN A 243 -8.96 23.55 -22.38
C GLN A 243 -8.83 24.02 -23.84
N SER A 244 -9.96 24.07 -24.53
CA SER A 244 -10.14 24.73 -25.82
C SER A 244 -11.17 25.86 -25.70
N SER A 245 -11.45 26.55 -26.81
CA SER A 245 -12.52 27.55 -26.88
C SER A 245 -13.93 26.94 -26.79
N SER A 246 -14.10 25.66 -27.13
CA SER A 246 -15.41 24.98 -27.16
C SER A 246 -15.62 23.99 -26.02
N GLN A 247 -14.56 23.50 -25.37
CA GLN A 247 -14.66 22.51 -24.32
C GLN A 247 -13.50 22.56 -23.32
N MET A 248 -13.75 22.07 -22.11
CA MET A 248 -12.75 21.81 -21.09
C MET A 248 -12.85 20.36 -20.63
N THR A 249 -11.74 19.63 -20.66
CA THR A 249 -11.65 18.23 -20.24
C THR A 249 -10.87 18.13 -18.94
N LEU A 250 -11.50 17.56 -17.92
CA LEU A 250 -10.91 17.24 -16.63
C LEU A 250 -10.61 15.75 -16.60
N SER A 251 -9.33 15.39 -16.43
CA SER A 251 -8.90 14.02 -16.18
C SER A 251 -8.48 13.93 -14.72
N TYR A 252 -9.25 13.17 -13.95
CA TYR A 252 -9.06 13.05 -12.51
C TYR A 252 -7.91 12.10 -12.25
N GLY A 253 -7.01 12.45 -11.32
CA GLY A 253 -5.90 11.58 -10.96
C GLY A 253 -6.41 10.27 -10.35
N PHE A 254 -7.38 10.37 -9.45
CA PHE A 254 -7.98 9.22 -8.78
C PHE A 254 -9.01 8.51 -9.68
N MET A 255 -8.89 7.19 -9.85
CA MET A 255 -9.75 6.34 -10.69
C MET A 255 -9.85 6.75 -12.16
N SER A 256 -9.01 7.69 -12.63
CA SER A 256 -8.98 8.17 -14.02
C SER A 256 -10.35 8.58 -14.58
N LEU A 257 -11.24 9.11 -13.74
CA LEU A 257 -12.51 9.64 -14.19
C LEU A 257 -12.27 10.79 -15.17
N LYS A 258 -12.85 10.70 -16.36
CA LYS A 258 -12.77 11.75 -17.38
C LYS A 258 -14.11 12.46 -17.49
N ARG A 259 -14.07 13.78 -17.42
CA ARG A 259 -15.24 14.66 -17.53
C ARG A 259 -15.00 15.72 -18.59
N THR A 260 -15.97 15.92 -19.46
CA THR A 260 -15.96 17.01 -20.45
C THR A 260 -17.01 18.05 -20.10
N ILE A 261 -16.61 19.31 -20.13
CA ILE A 261 -17.43 20.50 -19.92
C ILE A 261 -17.55 21.21 -21.26
N TYR A 262 -18.75 21.28 -21.81
CA TYR A 262 -19.02 21.97 -23.07
C TYR A 262 -19.22 23.48 -22.83
N LEU A 263 -18.49 24.31 -23.57
CA LEU A 263 -18.49 25.77 -23.45
C LEU A 263 -19.20 26.46 -24.64
N ASP A 264 -19.51 25.70 -25.69
CA ASP A 264 -20.09 26.16 -26.95
C ASP A 264 -21.64 26.16 -27.00
N GLY A 265 -22.28 25.88 -25.86
CA GLY A 265 -23.74 25.79 -25.77
C GLY A 265 -24.33 24.44 -26.21
N THR A 266 -23.49 23.41 -26.38
CA THR A 266 -23.94 22.02 -26.58
C THR A 266 -24.96 21.63 -25.52
N ARG A 267 -26.07 21.01 -25.96
CA ARG A 267 -27.13 20.51 -25.09
C ARG A 267 -27.00 19.02 -24.90
N MET A 268 -27.46 18.52 -23.75
CA MET A 268 -27.49 17.09 -23.47
C MET A 268 -28.34 16.37 -24.53
N PRO A 269 -27.80 15.35 -25.21
CA PRO A 269 -28.55 14.53 -26.16
C PRO A 269 -29.76 13.87 -25.49
N SER A 270 -30.84 13.65 -26.24
CA SER A 270 -32.04 12.98 -25.70
C SER A 270 -31.79 11.51 -25.33
N ASP A 271 -30.80 10.89 -25.95
CA ASP A 271 -30.35 9.51 -25.75
C ASP A 271 -29.11 9.41 -24.85
N TYR A 272 -28.78 10.49 -24.12
CA TYR A 272 -27.62 10.54 -23.24
C TYR A 272 -27.64 9.42 -22.19
N GLN A 273 -26.57 8.63 -22.19
CA GLN A 273 -26.36 7.58 -21.19
C GLN A 273 -25.80 8.20 -19.92
N ARG A 274 -26.60 8.15 -18.86
CA ARG A 274 -26.21 8.63 -17.53
C ARG A 274 -25.00 7.86 -17.02
N ASN A 275 -24.10 8.57 -16.36
CA ASN A 275 -22.85 8.01 -15.83
C ASN A 275 -22.30 8.88 -14.70
N ARG A 276 -21.21 8.42 -14.08
CA ARG A 276 -20.56 9.09 -12.97
C ARG A 276 -19.85 10.41 -13.34
N ALA A 277 -19.56 10.74 -14.60
CA ALA A 277 -19.07 12.08 -14.93
C ALA A 277 -20.23 13.11 -15.02
N GLY A 278 -21.42 12.63 -15.40
CA GLY A 278 -22.55 13.47 -15.78
C GLY A 278 -22.29 14.29 -17.05
N PHE A 279 -23.32 15.01 -17.51
CA PHE A 279 -23.26 15.93 -18.63
C PHE A 279 -23.05 17.35 -18.13
N SER A 280 -21.90 17.97 -18.48
CA SER A 280 -21.49 19.27 -17.95
C SER A 280 -21.51 20.37 -19.01
N THR A 281 -22.13 21.50 -18.71
CA THR A 281 -22.11 22.71 -19.55
C THR A 281 -21.59 23.90 -18.75
N GLY A 282 -20.66 24.65 -19.34
CA GLY A 282 -20.04 25.82 -18.71
C GLY A 282 -20.46 27.13 -19.38
N LYS A 283 -20.53 28.20 -18.58
CA LYS A 283 -20.69 29.58 -19.03
C LYS A 283 -19.77 30.48 -18.23
N TRP A 284 -19.17 31.46 -18.92
CA TRP A 284 -18.33 32.47 -18.28
C TRP A 284 -19.18 33.59 -17.66
N GLU A 285 -18.90 33.93 -16.41
CA GLU A 285 -19.40 35.10 -15.68
C GLU A 285 -18.18 35.94 -15.26
N GLY A 286 -17.76 36.86 -16.12
CA GLY A 286 -16.44 37.50 -16.00
C GLY A 286 -15.34 36.44 -16.11
N ASP A 287 -14.40 36.45 -15.15
CA ASP A 287 -13.29 35.48 -15.09
C ASP A 287 -13.65 34.17 -14.36
N THR A 288 -14.92 34.00 -13.97
CA THR A 288 -15.40 32.78 -13.31
C THR A 288 -16.13 31.88 -14.29
N LEU A 289 -15.72 30.62 -14.40
CA LEU A 289 -16.46 29.62 -15.16
C LEU A 289 -17.51 28.97 -14.27
N VAL A 290 -18.78 29.18 -14.60
CA VAL A 290 -19.91 28.54 -13.93
C VAL A 290 -20.32 27.30 -14.71
N VAL A 291 -20.20 26.13 -14.10
CA VAL A 291 -20.47 24.83 -14.69
C VAL A 291 -21.69 24.22 -14.04
N THR A 292 -22.67 23.82 -14.84
CA THR A 292 -23.81 23.02 -14.40
C THR A 292 -23.67 21.60 -14.94
N THR A 293 -23.76 20.62 -14.05
CA THR A 293 -23.71 19.20 -14.40
C THR A 293 -24.98 18.49 -13.96
N THR A 294 -25.56 17.73 -14.88
CA THR A 294 -26.76 16.89 -14.69
C THR A 294 -26.53 15.51 -15.32
N GLY A 295 -27.54 14.65 -15.38
CA GLY A 295 -27.42 13.36 -16.09
C GLY A 295 -26.54 12.34 -15.36
N PHE A 296 -26.44 12.43 -14.04
CA PHE A 296 -25.77 11.42 -13.23
C PHE A 296 -26.59 10.13 -13.15
N ASP A 297 -25.91 8.99 -13.11
CA ASP A 297 -26.46 7.74 -12.62
C ASP A 297 -26.64 7.79 -11.09
N GLU A 298 -27.35 6.80 -10.53
CA GLU A 298 -27.39 6.65 -9.08
C GLU A 298 -26.01 6.28 -8.54
N GLY A 299 -25.64 6.85 -7.40
CA GLY A 299 -24.31 6.67 -6.83
C GLY A 299 -24.19 7.21 -5.42
N TRP A 300 -22.99 7.66 -5.05
CA TRP A 300 -22.68 8.15 -3.72
C TRP A 300 -22.20 9.61 -3.75
N ILE A 301 -22.85 10.47 -2.97
CA ILE A 301 -22.30 11.79 -2.60
C ILE A 301 -21.21 11.60 -1.55
N MET A 302 -21.50 10.76 -0.55
CA MET A 302 -20.58 10.35 0.51
C MET A 302 -20.68 8.83 0.68
N ALA A 303 -19.66 8.12 0.20
CA ALA A 303 -19.61 6.66 0.27
C ALA A 303 -19.32 6.17 1.71
N PRO A 304 -19.84 4.99 2.10
CA PRO A 304 -19.61 4.42 3.42
C PRO A 304 -18.13 4.03 3.63
N LEU A 305 -17.53 4.46 4.75
CA LEU A 305 -16.11 4.24 5.05
C LEU A 305 -15.84 3.09 6.05
N GLY A 306 -16.89 2.44 6.56
CA GLY A 306 -16.78 1.43 7.61
C GLY A 306 -16.69 2.04 9.01
N GLY A 307 -17.39 1.44 9.98
CA GLY A 307 -17.62 1.98 11.31
C GLY A 307 -19.11 2.29 11.55
N ASN A 308 -19.57 2.13 12.80
CA ASN A 308 -20.99 2.30 13.12
C ASN A 308 -21.45 3.74 12.80
N PRO A 309 -22.51 3.94 11.98
CA PRO A 309 -23.03 5.27 11.69
C PRO A 309 -23.42 5.99 12.99
N GLY A 310 -22.79 7.12 13.30
CA GLY A 310 -23.08 7.90 14.51
C GLY A 310 -22.47 7.36 15.82
N GLY A 311 -21.49 6.45 15.76
CA GLY A 311 -20.78 5.98 16.94
C GLY A 311 -19.95 7.08 17.62
N MET A 312 -20.44 7.61 18.74
CA MET A 312 -19.58 8.30 19.70
C MET A 312 -18.45 7.34 20.14
N PRO A 313 -17.22 7.81 20.43
CA PRO A 313 -16.20 6.96 21.03
C PRO A 313 -16.80 6.30 22.27
N PRO A 314 -16.42 5.05 22.64
CA PRO A 314 -16.94 4.40 23.83
C PRO A 314 -16.47 5.15 25.10
N GLY A 315 -17.18 6.23 25.43
CA GLY A 315 -17.23 6.85 26.74
C GLY A 315 -18.41 6.23 27.47
N GLY A 316 -18.11 5.57 28.59
CA GLY A 316 -18.99 4.63 29.27
C GLY A 316 -20.42 5.13 29.51
N LYS A 317 -21.38 4.28 29.17
CA LYS A 317 -22.66 4.22 29.87
C LYS A 317 -22.52 3.21 31.01
N GLY A 318 -21.78 3.61 32.04
CA GLY A 318 -21.94 3.06 33.37
C GLY A 318 -23.07 3.84 34.05
N GLU A 319 -24.03 3.11 34.61
CA GLU A 319 -25.16 3.65 35.34
C GLU A 319 -24.71 4.65 36.42
N ARG A 320 -25.58 5.63 36.66
CA ARG A 320 -25.39 6.73 37.58
C ARG A 320 -25.44 6.20 39.03
N GLY A 321 -24.33 5.65 39.51
CA GLY A 321 -24.08 5.29 40.91
C GLY A 321 -23.44 6.45 41.70
N GLU A 322 -23.67 6.46 43.01
CA GLU A 322 -23.54 7.58 43.94
C GLU A 322 -22.18 8.28 44.07
N LYS A 323 -22.26 9.52 44.60
CA LYS A 323 -21.21 10.49 44.92
C LYS A 323 -19.98 9.87 45.58
N GLY A 324 -18.81 10.06 44.96
CA GLY A 324 -17.52 10.03 45.63
C GLY A 324 -16.70 11.26 45.23
N GLU A 325 -16.40 12.12 46.21
CA GLU A 325 -15.58 13.32 46.02
C GLU A 325 -14.16 12.94 45.57
N ARG A 326 -13.67 13.64 44.55
CA ARG A 326 -12.28 13.52 44.07
C ARG A 326 -11.35 14.29 45.03
N PRO A 327 -10.18 13.76 45.40
CA PRO A 327 -9.27 14.48 46.29
C PRO A 327 -8.71 15.75 45.62
N PRO A 328 -8.44 16.81 46.40
CA PRO A 328 -7.96 18.07 45.87
C PRO A 328 -6.54 17.92 45.31
N ARG A 329 -6.28 18.63 44.22
CA ARG A 329 -4.95 18.71 43.59
C ARG A 329 -4.03 19.58 44.47
N PRO A 330 -2.72 19.30 44.55
CA PRO A 330 -1.81 20.16 45.31
C PRO A 330 -1.66 21.52 44.62
N ASP A 331 -1.81 22.57 45.42
CA ASP A 331 -1.64 23.95 45.03
C ASP A 331 -0.14 24.25 44.93
N ASN A 332 0.38 24.52 43.73
CA ASN A 332 1.48 25.44 43.44
C ASN A 332 2.10 25.20 42.06
N ALA A 333 1.59 25.92 41.05
CA ALA A 333 2.40 26.52 39.99
C ALA A 333 1.53 27.63 39.36
N GLY A 334 2.00 28.87 39.47
CA GLY A 334 1.22 30.07 39.16
C GLY A 334 0.68 30.11 37.73
N GLY A 335 -0.64 30.30 37.61
CA GLY A 335 -1.33 30.67 36.39
C GLY A 335 -1.94 32.08 36.51
N PRO A 336 -2.16 32.79 35.39
CA PRO A 336 -2.68 34.15 35.37
C PRO A 336 -4.15 34.21 35.83
N PRO A 337 -4.67 35.38 36.26
CA PRO A 337 -5.95 35.50 36.95
C PRO A 337 -7.16 35.19 36.04
N PRO A 338 -8.31 34.80 36.61
CA PRO A 338 -9.44 34.29 35.86
C PRO A 338 -10.23 35.42 35.18
N GLY A 339 -10.32 35.38 33.86
CA GLY A 339 -11.12 36.32 33.06
C GLY A 339 -11.65 35.68 31.79
N THR A 340 -12.98 35.60 31.71
CA THR A 340 -13.85 35.22 30.58
C THR A 340 -14.01 33.72 30.27
N LYS A 341 -15.26 33.26 30.41
CA LYS A 341 -15.75 31.95 29.96
C LYS A 341 -15.67 31.89 28.43
N GLY A 342 -14.57 31.41 27.88
CA GLY A 342 -14.49 30.98 26.49
C GLY A 342 -15.18 29.64 26.31
N GLU A 343 -16.16 29.56 25.40
CA GLU A 343 -16.79 28.32 24.99
C GLU A 343 -15.74 27.27 24.59
N ARG A 344 -15.92 26.01 25.05
CA ARG A 344 -15.08 24.91 24.57
C ARG A 344 -15.33 24.72 23.06
N PRO A 345 -14.29 24.50 22.23
CA PRO A 345 -14.48 24.22 20.81
C PRO A 345 -15.34 22.97 20.63
N LYS A 346 -16.40 23.07 19.83
CA LYS A 346 -17.28 21.95 19.51
C LYS A 346 -16.50 20.84 18.79
N GLY A 347 -16.31 19.73 19.49
CA GLY A 347 -16.19 18.34 19.06
C GLY A 347 -15.60 17.99 17.69
N ARG A 348 -14.54 17.17 17.70
CA ARG A 348 -14.16 16.28 16.59
C ARG A 348 -15.43 15.57 16.07
N ARG A 349 -15.92 15.97 14.89
CA ARG A 349 -17.00 15.27 14.18
C ARG A 349 -16.44 13.94 13.68
N GLY A 350 -17.19 12.86 13.87
CA GLY A 350 -16.86 11.55 13.28
C GLY A 350 -16.86 11.61 11.74
N PRO A 351 -16.49 10.52 11.04
CA PRO A 351 -16.56 10.47 9.59
C PRO A 351 -17.99 10.83 9.12
N PRO A 352 -18.14 11.50 7.97
CA PRO A 352 -19.44 11.95 7.50
C PRO A 352 -20.40 10.76 7.30
N SER A 353 -21.70 10.96 7.59
CA SER A 353 -22.71 9.93 7.36
C SER A 353 -22.82 9.61 5.87
N PRO A 354 -23.02 8.33 5.51
CA PRO A 354 -23.23 7.94 4.11
C PRO A 354 -24.40 8.71 3.48
N ALA A 355 -24.26 9.10 2.22
CA ALA A 355 -25.31 9.77 1.45
C ALA A 355 -25.24 9.33 -0.03
N LYS A 356 -26.33 8.80 -0.56
CA LYS A 356 -26.49 8.49 -1.99
C LYS A 356 -26.91 9.71 -2.79
N ASN A 357 -26.67 9.67 -4.10
CA ASN A 357 -27.33 10.53 -5.08
C ASN A 357 -28.31 9.73 -5.95
N SER A 358 -29.37 10.39 -6.37
CA SER A 358 -30.35 9.95 -7.36
C SER A 358 -29.97 10.46 -8.75
N THR A 359 -30.78 10.09 -9.74
CA THR A 359 -30.67 10.63 -11.11
C THR A 359 -31.19 12.07 -11.26
N GLU A 360 -31.80 12.64 -10.22
CA GLU A 360 -32.25 14.03 -10.15
C GLU A 360 -31.15 14.97 -9.61
N MET A 361 -29.97 14.43 -9.29
CA MET A 361 -28.85 15.23 -8.79
C MET A 361 -28.40 16.26 -9.85
N THR A 362 -28.21 17.48 -9.39
CA THR A 362 -27.60 18.59 -10.13
C THR A 362 -26.46 19.17 -9.32
N ILE A 363 -25.34 19.43 -9.99
CA ILE A 363 -24.17 20.07 -9.39
C ILE A 363 -23.91 21.38 -10.13
N VAL A 364 -23.75 22.47 -9.39
CA VAL A 364 -23.28 23.76 -9.90
C VAL A 364 -21.92 24.04 -9.30
N GLU A 365 -20.89 24.15 -10.15
CA GLU A 365 -19.52 24.50 -9.78
C GLU A 365 -19.16 25.89 -10.31
N ARG A 366 -18.32 26.63 -9.59
CA ARG A 366 -17.75 27.92 -9.98
C ARG A 366 -16.23 27.79 -9.88
N PHE A 367 -15.54 27.89 -11.02
CA PHE A 367 -14.09 27.79 -11.11
C PHE A 367 -13.48 29.18 -11.33
N SER A 368 -12.46 29.52 -10.55
CA SER A 368 -11.73 30.78 -10.65
C SER A 368 -10.26 30.59 -10.31
N LEU A 369 -9.37 31.36 -10.96
CA LEU A 369 -7.96 31.42 -10.60
C LEU A 369 -7.68 32.55 -9.61
N ASN A 370 -6.62 32.39 -8.83
CA ASN A 370 -5.96 33.52 -8.15
C ASN A 370 -5.20 34.40 -9.16
N ALA A 371 -4.67 35.54 -8.69
CA ALA A 371 -4.13 36.60 -9.54
C ALA A 371 -2.90 36.18 -10.38
N ASP A 372 -2.08 35.26 -9.88
CA ASP A 372 -0.90 34.69 -10.53
C ASP A 372 -1.20 33.36 -11.24
N GLY A 373 -2.45 32.89 -11.21
CA GLY A 373 -2.91 31.66 -11.89
C GLY A 373 -2.34 30.35 -11.34
N THR A 374 -1.73 30.37 -10.16
CA THR A 374 -1.11 29.21 -9.51
C THR A 374 -2.10 28.40 -8.68
N VAL A 375 -3.25 28.96 -8.32
CA VAL A 375 -4.29 28.30 -7.53
C VAL A 375 -5.62 28.36 -8.27
N LEU A 376 -6.18 27.19 -8.54
CA LEU A 376 -7.54 27.01 -9.05
C LEU A 376 -8.47 26.74 -7.87
N LYS A 377 -9.36 27.68 -7.62
CA LYS A 377 -10.44 27.55 -6.64
C LYS A 377 -11.70 27.03 -7.32
N ARG A 378 -12.36 26.07 -6.68
CA ARG A 378 -13.66 25.54 -7.06
C ARG A 378 -14.64 25.66 -5.90
N GLU A 379 -15.76 26.32 -6.15
CA GLU A 379 -16.90 26.35 -5.23
C GLU A 379 -18.03 25.52 -5.83
N TYR A 380 -18.74 24.73 -5.04
CA TYR A 380 -19.77 23.84 -5.55
C TYR A 380 -21.02 23.83 -4.69
N THR A 381 -22.16 23.58 -5.36
CA THR A 381 -23.46 23.34 -4.75
C THR A 381 -24.06 22.07 -5.36
N ILE A 382 -24.38 21.10 -4.50
CA ILE A 382 -25.01 19.82 -4.86
C ILE A 382 -26.47 19.88 -4.44
N THR A 383 -27.38 19.63 -5.37
CA THR A 383 -28.82 19.54 -5.11
C THR A 383 -29.34 18.20 -5.60
N ASP A 384 -30.12 17.52 -4.78
CA ASP A 384 -30.80 16.28 -5.13
C ASP A 384 -32.15 16.27 -4.42
N PRO A 385 -33.24 16.75 -5.05
CA PRO A 385 -34.53 16.90 -4.40
C PRO A 385 -35.11 15.60 -3.84
N LEU A 386 -34.71 14.45 -4.40
CA LEU A 386 -35.17 13.15 -3.97
C LEU A 386 -34.49 12.71 -2.68
N TYR A 387 -33.16 12.83 -2.58
CA TYR A 387 -32.39 12.30 -1.45
C TYR A 387 -31.92 13.34 -0.42
N LEU A 388 -31.75 14.60 -0.80
CA LEU A 388 -31.30 15.70 0.07
C LEU A 388 -32.45 16.64 0.44
N LYS A 389 -32.55 17.01 1.72
CA LYS A 389 -33.52 18.01 2.21
C LYS A 389 -33.14 19.44 1.85
N SER A 390 -31.84 19.71 1.77
CA SER A 390 -31.27 21.00 1.45
C SER A 390 -30.03 20.82 0.57
N PRO A 391 -29.72 21.79 -0.31
CA PRO A 391 -28.48 21.76 -1.07
C PRO A 391 -27.26 21.69 -0.15
N MET A 392 -26.24 20.96 -0.59
CA MET A 392 -24.94 20.92 0.08
C MET A 392 -23.97 21.84 -0.65
N THR A 393 -23.24 22.66 0.09
CA THR A 393 -22.24 23.58 -0.49
C THR A 393 -20.86 23.30 0.06
N GLY A 394 -19.84 23.56 -0.75
CA GLY A 394 -18.44 23.47 -0.32
C GLY A 394 -17.49 24.16 -1.27
N SER A 395 -16.22 24.17 -0.92
CA SER A 395 -15.15 24.72 -1.75
C SER A 395 -13.85 23.96 -1.55
N ASP A 396 -13.05 23.85 -2.61
CA ASP A 396 -11.69 23.33 -2.59
C ASP A 396 -10.76 24.17 -3.48
N GLU A 397 -9.47 24.08 -3.18
CA GLU A 397 -8.40 24.74 -3.93
C GLU A 397 -7.36 23.69 -4.32
N VAL A 398 -6.87 23.78 -5.55
CA VAL A 398 -5.77 22.98 -6.08
C VAL A 398 -4.71 23.89 -6.66
N THR A 399 -3.45 23.52 -6.50
CA THR A 399 -2.30 24.29 -6.95
C THR A 399 -1.77 23.71 -8.26
N LEU A 400 -1.35 24.58 -9.16
CA LEU A 400 -0.67 24.21 -10.40
C LEU A 400 0.63 23.47 -10.04
N THR A 401 0.90 22.37 -10.71
CA THR A 401 2.12 21.57 -10.49
C THR A 401 2.78 21.21 -11.82
N HIS A 402 4.10 21.03 -11.78
CA HIS A 402 4.89 20.46 -12.88
C HIS A 402 4.86 18.92 -12.86
N ASP A 403 4.33 18.31 -11.80
CA ASP A 403 4.17 16.86 -11.69
C ASP A 403 3.33 16.33 -12.85
N LYS A 404 3.75 15.19 -13.39
CA LYS A 404 3.05 14.56 -14.51
C LYS A 404 1.76 13.91 -14.03
N PHE A 405 0.68 14.17 -14.75
CA PHE A 405 -0.53 13.34 -14.66
C PHE A 405 -0.20 11.89 -15.02
N THR A 406 -0.54 10.94 -14.15
CA THR A 406 -0.44 9.51 -14.40
C THR A 406 -1.83 8.90 -14.31
N ALA A 407 -2.21 8.12 -15.32
CA ALA A 407 -3.47 7.39 -15.29
C ALA A 407 -3.46 6.38 -14.12
N TYR A 408 -4.60 6.27 -13.46
CA TYR A 408 -4.81 5.39 -12.33
C TYR A 408 -5.00 3.97 -12.84
N GLU A 409 -4.02 3.11 -12.59
CA GLU A 409 -4.12 1.68 -12.88
C GLU A 409 -4.74 0.98 -11.68
N CYS A 410 -6.07 0.94 -11.62
CA CYS A 410 -6.79 0.15 -10.62
C CYS A 410 -7.00 -1.26 -11.13
N GLU A 411 -6.47 -2.24 -10.42
CA GLU A 411 -6.80 -3.65 -10.64
C GLU A 411 -7.97 -4.02 -9.71
N ASP A 412 -9.14 -4.29 -10.31
CA ASP A 412 -10.34 -4.68 -9.56
C ASP A 412 -10.22 -6.11 -9.04
N LEU A 413 -9.77 -6.25 -7.80
CA LEU A 413 -9.66 -7.53 -7.10
C LEU A 413 -10.98 -7.95 -6.43
N THR A 414 -12.11 -7.29 -6.69
CA THR A 414 -13.39 -7.57 -6.01
C THR A 414 -14.02 -8.89 -6.46
N ALA A 415 -13.78 -9.31 -7.70
CA ALA A 415 -14.16 -10.65 -8.17
C ALA A 415 -13.43 -11.78 -7.40
N GLU A 416 -12.33 -11.48 -6.71
CA GLU A 416 -11.63 -12.41 -5.82
C GLU A 416 -12.17 -12.40 -4.37
N ARG A 417 -13.03 -11.43 -4.04
CA ARG A 417 -13.76 -11.32 -2.76
C ARG A 417 -15.17 -11.89 -2.90
N GLY A 418 -15.30 -13.22 -2.94
CA GLY A 418 -16.62 -13.85 -2.84
C GLY A 418 -17.31 -13.43 -1.53
N SER A 419 -18.36 -12.62 -1.62
CA SER A 419 -19.24 -12.28 -0.52
C SER A 419 -20.08 -13.51 -0.17
N ASP A 420 -19.69 -14.24 0.87
CA ASP A 420 -20.62 -14.83 1.84
C ASP A 420 -19.86 -15.61 2.94
N SER A 421 -20.31 -15.40 4.18
CA SER A 421 -20.01 -16.18 5.38
C SER A 421 -18.66 -15.98 6.10
N LEU A 422 -18.59 -15.00 7.01
CA LEU A 422 -17.82 -15.13 8.25
C LEU A 422 -18.59 -14.55 9.43
N GLY A 423 -19.67 -15.24 9.79
CA GLY A 423 -20.26 -15.16 11.12
C GLY A 423 -19.54 -16.14 12.05
N GLY A 424 -18.68 -15.62 12.93
CA GLY A 424 -18.26 -16.27 14.17
C GLY A 424 -17.23 -17.39 14.05
N ILE A 425 -16.01 -17.13 14.53
CA ILE A 425 -15.21 -18.06 15.37
C ILE A 425 -14.28 -17.18 16.21
N GLY A 426 -14.43 -17.27 17.54
CA GLY A 426 -13.53 -16.63 18.50
C GLY A 426 -12.22 -17.41 18.62
N VAL A 427 -11.10 -16.71 18.59
CA VAL A 427 -9.78 -17.25 18.93
C VAL A 427 -9.23 -16.45 20.11
N THR A 428 -9.02 -17.17 21.21
CA THR A 428 -8.42 -16.68 22.46
C THR A 428 -6.93 -16.37 22.28
N ARG A 429 -6.52 -15.19 22.78
CA ARG A 429 -5.15 -14.67 22.73
C ARG A 429 -4.28 -15.32 23.81
N ALA A 430 -3.25 -16.07 23.40
CA ALA A 430 -2.15 -16.47 24.28
C ALA A 430 -1.05 -15.39 24.22
N THR A 431 -0.56 -14.98 25.39
CA THR A 431 0.54 -14.04 25.57
C THR A 431 1.88 -14.74 25.33
N SER A 432 2.69 -14.25 24.39
CA SER A 432 4.07 -14.71 24.18
C SER A 432 5.05 -13.98 25.10
N PRO A 433 6.12 -14.65 25.59
CA PRO A 433 7.12 -14.04 26.47
C PRO A 433 8.17 -13.26 25.69
N SER A 434 8.63 -12.15 26.27
CA SER A 434 9.71 -11.28 25.80
C SER A 434 11.05 -12.03 25.74
N ILE A 435 11.65 -12.15 24.54
CA ILE A 435 13.00 -12.69 24.36
C ILE A 435 14.00 -11.53 24.27
N ASN A 436 14.92 -11.47 25.22
CA ASN A 436 16.15 -10.67 25.16
C ASN A 436 17.06 -11.25 24.07
N MET A 437 17.25 -10.53 22.95
CA MET A 437 18.10 -10.97 21.82
C MET A 437 19.55 -10.52 22.02
N ASN A 438 20.48 -11.48 22.09
CA ASN A 438 21.92 -11.23 22.11
C ASN A 438 22.42 -10.81 20.70
N ASN A 439 23.15 -9.70 20.63
CA ASN A 439 23.59 -9.01 19.40
C ASN A 439 24.52 -9.81 18.44
N HIS A 440 24.98 -11.01 18.78
CA HIS A 440 25.96 -11.75 17.97
C HIS A 440 25.36 -12.68 16.90
N GLU A 441 24.18 -13.27 17.12
CA GLU A 441 23.59 -14.23 16.16
C GLU A 441 22.98 -13.53 14.94
N ASN A 442 22.39 -12.34 15.15
CA ASN A 442 21.81 -11.54 14.07
C ASN A 442 22.87 -10.94 13.14
N ALA A 443 24.08 -10.67 13.66
CA ALA A 443 25.16 -10.05 12.89
C ALA A 443 25.56 -10.88 11.66
N PHE A 444 25.60 -12.20 11.77
CA PHE A 444 25.90 -13.08 10.64
C PHE A 444 24.78 -13.11 9.60
N LEU A 445 23.52 -13.17 10.05
CA LEU A 445 22.36 -13.17 9.14
C LEU A 445 22.24 -11.84 8.38
N TYR A 446 22.50 -10.72 9.06
CA TYR A 446 22.55 -9.41 8.43
C TYR A 446 23.71 -9.28 7.46
N TRP A 447 24.88 -9.84 7.79
CA TRP A 447 26.00 -9.90 6.86
C TRP A 447 25.68 -10.68 5.57
N LEU A 448 24.92 -11.78 5.65
CA LEU A 448 24.45 -12.50 4.46
C LEU A 448 23.51 -11.65 3.60
N GLU A 449 22.61 -10.89 4.23
CA GLU A 449 21.69 -9.98 3.55
C GLU A 449 22.36 -8.78 2.88
N ASP A 450 23.40 -8.25 3.50
CA ASP A 450 24.17 -7.10 3.00
C ASP A 450 25.28 -7.52 2.02
N SER A 451 25.46 -8.83 1.82
CA SER A 451 26.36 -9.36 0.79
C SER A 451 25.93 -8.91 -0.61
N SER A 452 26.87 -8.90 -1.57
CA SER A 452 26.59 -8.56 -2.97
C SER A 452 25.47 -9.41 -3.57
N VAL A 453 25.40 -10.69 -3.18
CA VAL A 453 24.33 -11.60 -3.60
C VAL A 453 23.01 -11.20 -2.94
N GLY A 454 22.98 -11.02 -1.61
CA GLY A 454 21.76 -10.63 -0.88
C GLY A 454 21.15 -9.34 -1.43
N MET A 455 21.98 -8.31 -1.64
CA MET A 455 21.56 -7.02 -2.18
C MET A 455 21.13 -7.09 -3.65
N ALA A 456 21.80 -7.89 -4.49
CA ALA A 456 21.39 -8.07 -5.88
C ALA A 456 20.00 -8.72 -5.99
N ILE A 457 19.68 -9.67 -5.11
CA ILE A 457 18.36 -10.33 -5.08
C ILE A 457 17.29 -9.39 -4.57
N SER A 458 17.54 -8.67 -3.48
CA SER A 458 16.51 -7.90 -2.78
C SER A 458 16.29 -6.49 -3.34
N SER A 459 17.30 -5.88 -3.96
CA SER A 459 17.22 -4.46 -4.38
C SER A 459 17.03 -4.23 -5.87
N THR A 460 17.20 -5.26 -6.72
CA THR A 460 17.00 -5.15 -8.17
C THR A 460 15.60 -5.59 -8.58
N GLN A 461 15.08 -5.03 -9.66
CA GLN A 461 13.75 -5.36 -10.18
C GLN A 461 13.64 -6.81 -10.66
N TRP A 462 14.73 -7.37 -11.19
CA TRP A 462 14.74 -8.70 -11.81
C TRP A 462 15.43 -9.79 -10.98
N GLY A 463 16.20 -9.44 -9.94
CA GLY A 463 16.95 -10.40 -9.13
C GLY A 463 16.06 -11.45 -8.49
N TYR A 464 15.04 -11.02 -7.72
CA TYR A 464 14.11 -11.93 -7.08
C TYR A 464 13.29 -12.78 -8.08
N PRO A 465 12.61 -12.21 -9.11
CA PRO A 465 11.86 -13.01 -10.08
C PRO A 465 12.68 -14.05 -10.84
N ILE A 466 13.89 -13.70 -11.27
CA ILE A 466 14.77 -14.62 -12.02
C ILE A 466 15.20 -15.78 -11.12
N VAL A 467 15.69 -15.49 -9.92
CA VAL A 467 16.17 -16.54 -9.02
C VAL A 467 15.03 -17.40 -8.49
N LEU A 468 13.85 -16.83 -8.25
CA LEU A 468 12.65 -17.60 -7.90
C LEU A 468 12.21 -18.51 -9.06
N SER A 469 12.28 -18.04 -10.30
CA SER A 469 11.98 -18.85 -11.49
C SER A 469 12.96 -20.02 -11.64
N LEU A 470 14.25 -19.78 -11.46
CA LEU A 470 15.27 -20.83 -11.45
C LEU A 470 15.01 -21.84 -10.32
N HIS A 471 14.62 -21.36 -9.13
CA HIS A 471 14.26 -22.22 -8.02
C HIS A 471 13.04 -23.10 -8.34
N ALA A 472 12.01 -22.55 -8.99
CA ALA A 472 10.84 -23.30 -9.42
C ALA A 472 11.19 -24.37 -10.46
N ILE A 473 12.04 -24.05 -11.44
CA ILE A 473 12.53 -25.01 -12.45
C ILE A 473 13.33 -26.15 -11.79
N GLY A 474 14.22 -25.81 -10.86
CA GLY A 474 14.93 -26.81 -10.06
C GLY A 474 13.96 -27.74 -9.33
N MET A 475 12.95 -27.17 -8.65
CA MET A 475 12.01 -27.94 -7.83
C MET A 475 11.18 -28.87 -8.72
N ALA A 476 10.67 -28.36 -9.85
CA ALA A 476 9.92 -29.16 -10.81
C ALA A 476 10.76 -30.35 -11.33
N THR A 477 12.05 -30.13 -11.54
CA THR A 477 12.98 -31.16 -12.01
C THR A 477 13.26 -32.22 -10.94
N MET A 478 13.73 -31.81 -9.76
CA MET A 478 14.09 -32.72 -8.66
C MET A 478 12.87 -33.46 -8.12
N VAL A 479 11.82 -32.73 -7.77
CA VAL A 479 10.60 -33.32 -7.18
C VAL A 479 9.81 -34.08 -8.22
N GLY A 480 9.73 -33.61 -9.47
CA GLY A 480 9.06 -34.32 -10.55
C GLY A 480 9.66 -35.70 -10.81
N VAL A 481 10.99 -35.79 -10.90
CA VAL A 481 11.67 -37.09 -11.04
C VAL A 481 11.49 -37.97 -9.80
N ALA A 482 11.59 -37.40 -8.59
CA ALA A 482 11.38 -38.16 -7.36
C ALA A 482 9.96 -38.74 -7.28
N LEU A 483 8.93 -37.96 -7.61
CA LEU A 483 7.54 -38.40 -7.65
C LEU A 483 7.32 -39.47 -8.73
N MET A 484 7.92 -39.31 -9.92
CA MET A 484 7.87 -40.32 -10.98
C MET A 484 8.42 -41.67 -10.49
N ILE A 485 9.59 -41.67 -9.83
CA ILE A 485 10.22 -42.89 -9.28
C ILE A 485 9.33 -43.49 -8.18
N CYS A 486 8.76 -42.67 -7.28
CA CYS A 486 7.87 -43.12 -6.22
C CYS A 486 6.60 -43.77 -6.77
N LEU A 487 5.92 -43.11 -7.71
CA LEU A 487 4.72 -43.64 -8.35
C LEU A 487 5.01 -44.95 -9.09
N ARG A 488 6.15 -45.00 -9.79
CA ARG A 488 6.57 -46.23 -10.44
C ARG A 488 6.85 -47.37 -9.44
N ALA A 489 7.49 -47.08 -8.31
CA ALA A 489 7.71 -48.04 -7.23
C ALA A 489 6.42 -48.46 -6.51
N LEU A 490 5.38 -47.63 -6.53
CA LEU A 490 4.04 -47.96 -6.04
C LEU A 490 3.21 -48.81 -7.01
N GLY A 491 3.69 -49.00 -8.24
CA GLY A 491 3.07 -49.85 -9.26
C GLY A 491 2.28 -49.11 -10.34
N PHE A 492 2.32 -47.77 -10.36
CA PHE A 492 1.84 -47.00 -11.51
C PHE A 492 2.78 -47.17 -12.70
N ALA A 493 2.24 -47.15 -13.93
CA ALA A 493 3.02 -47.36 -15.17
C ALA A 493 3.94 -48.61 -15.12
N SER A 494 3.40 -49.74 -14.64
CA SER A 494 4.16 -50.97 -14.39
C SER A 494 4.84 -51.57 -15.62
N SER A 495 4.46 -51.15 -16.83
CA SER A 495 5.07 -51.55 -18.10
C SER A 495 6.50 -51.02 -18.30
N ILE A 496 6.87 -49.91 -17.64
CA ILE A 496 8.20 -49.31 -17.75
C ILE A 496 9.13 -50.01 -16.76
N ALA A 497 10.33 -50.47 -17.14
CA ALA A 497 11.25 -51.07 -16.17
C ALA A 497 11.79 -50.01 -15.19
N LEU A 498 11.86 -50.33 -13.89
CA LEU A 498 12.34 -49.37 -12.88
C LEU A 498 13.82 -49.00 -13.10
N SER A 499 14.62 -49.93 -13.63
CA SER A 499 16.01 -49.69 -14.05
C SER A 499 16.14 -48.65 -15.17
N SER A 500 15.13 -48.51 -16.04
CA SER A 500 15.12 -47.49 -17.09
C SER A 500 15.02 -46.07 -16.53
N LEU A 501 14.64 -45.92 -15.25
CA LEU A 501 14.58 -44.61 -14.59
C LEU A 501 15.93 -44.15 -14.01
N ALA A 502 16.96 -45.01 -14.00
CA ALA A 502 18.28 -44.70 -13.44
C ALA A 502 18.92 -43.41 -13.99
N PRO A 503 18.89 -43.13 -15.31
CA PRO A 503 19.53 -41.92 -15.86
C PRO A 503 18.91 -40.62 -15.31
N TYR A 504 17.60 -40.62 -15.03
CA TYR A 504 16.90 -39.43 -14.54
C TYR A 504 17.36 -39.01 -13.13
N TRP A 505 18.01 -39.89 -12.38
CA TRP A 505 18.62 -39.49 -11.11
C TRP A 505 19.66 -38.38 -11.28
N HIS A 506 20.46 -38.41 -12.35
CA HIS A 506 21.42 -37.33 -12.65
C HIS A 506 20.70 -36.03 -13.01
N VAL A 507 19.58 -36.11 -13.75
CA VAL A 507 18.73 -34.95 -14.04
C VAL A 507 18.15 -34.36 -12.75
N ALA A 508 17.73 -35.21 -11.82
CA ALA A 508 17.24 -34.80 -10.51
C ALA A 508 18.34 -34.07 -9.71
N LEU A 509 19.58 -34.56 -9.73
CA LEU A 509 20.73 -33.90 -9.09
C LEU A 509 21.07 -32.53 -9.71
N ILE A 510 20.93 -32.38 -11.04
CA ILE A 510 21.05 -31.07 -11.70
C ILE A 510 19.97 -30.12 -11.20
N GLY A 511 18.71 -30.59 -11.13
CA GLY A 511 17.60 -29.82 -10.56
C GLY A 511 17.87 -29.41 -9.11
N PHE A 512 18.40 -30.34 -8.30
CA PHE A 512 18.77 -30.06 -6.92
C PHE A 512 19.91 -29.03 -6.82
N ALA A 513 20.94 -29.10 -7.68
CA ALA A 513 22.01 -28.12 -7.71
C ALA A 513 21.48 -26.71 -8.04
N ILE A 514 20.58 -26.59 -9.02
CA ILE A 514 19.88 -25.34 -9.33
C ILE A 514 19.12 -24.84 -8.10
N ASN A 515 18.37 -25.72 -7.40
CA ASN A 515 17.66 -25.35 -6.19
C ASN A 515 18.56 -24.91 -5.05
N LEU A 516 19.69 -25.58 -4.85
CA LEU A 516 20.62 -25.28 -3.78
C LEU A 516 21.23 -23.89 -4.00
N LEU A 517 21.68 -23.61 -5.23
CA LEU A 517 22.25 -22.31 -5.59
C LEU A 517 21.21 -21.19 -5.51
N SER A 518 20.06 -21.37 -6.18
CA SER A 518 18.97 -20.37 -6.17
C SER A 518 18.36 -20.20 -4.78
N GLY A 519 18.17 -21.28 -4.03
CA GLY A 519 17.63 -21.25 -2.68
C GLY A 519 18.58 -20.58 -1.69
N THR A 520 19.89 -20.77 -1.84
CA THR A 520 20.91 -20.04 -1.06
C THR A 520 20.88 -18.55 -1.39
N ALA A 521 20.78 -18.18 -2.66
CA ALA A 521 20.66 -16.78 -3.07
C ALA A 521 19.37 -16.12 -2.54
N LEU A 522 18.23 -16.82 -2.59
CA LEU A 522 16.97 -16.35 -1.98
C LEU A 522 17.08 -16.23 -0.47
N PHE A 523 17.75 -17.18 0.19
CA PHE A 523 18.03 -17.10 1.62
C PHE A 523 18.87 -15.87 1.94
N PHE A 524 19.91 -15.56 1.16
CA PHE A 524 20.72 -14.38 1.38
C PHE A 524 19.88 -13.10 1.23
N GLY A 525 18.93 -13.05 0.29
CA GLY A 525 18.06 -11.87 0.14
C GLY A 525 17.24 -11.51 1.39
N ASN A 526 16.90 -12.50 2.24
CA ASN A 526 16.07 -12.29 3.44
C ASN A 526 16.41 -13.29 4.57
N ALA A 527 17.68 -13.39 4.93
CA ALA A 527 18.21 -14.45 5.79
C ALA A 527 17.66 -14.39 7.21
N SER A 528 17.54 -13.19 7.78
CA SER A 528 17.05 -13.00 9.15
C SER A 528 15.60 -13.44 9.29
N GLU A 529 14.73 -13.08 8.35
CA GLU A 529 13.33 -13.47 8.35
C GLU A 529 13.16 -14.99 8.13
N LEU A 530 13.82 -15.53 7.10
CA LEU A 530 13.72 -16.95 6.77
C LEU A 530 14.33 -17.85 7.85
N PHE A 531 15.41 -17.40 8.51
CA PHE A 531 16.06 -18.19 9.55
C PHE A 531 15.16 -18.42 10.75
N TYR A 532 14.34 -17.44 11.17
CA TYR A 532 13.42 -17.59 12.31
C TYR A 532 12.06 -18.17 11.93
N ASN A 533 11.68 -18.09 10.66
CA ASN A 533 10.46 -18.67 10.15
C ASN A 533 10.39 -20.21 10.34
N TRP A 534 9.41 -20.67 11.12
CA TRP A 534 9.27 -22.09 11.44
C TRP A 534 8.87 -22.96 10.23
N ALA A 535 8.10 -22.40 9.29
CA ALA A 535 7.71 -23.09 8.06
C ALA A 535 8.92 -23.30 7.16
N PHE A 536 9.82 -22.32 7.07
CA PHE A 536 11.10 -22.45 6.37
C PHE A 536 11.96 -23.56 6.98
N ARG A 537 12.16 -23.57 8.31
CA ARG A 537 12.93 -24.63 9.00
C ARG A 537 12.36 -26.02 8.73
N SER A 538 11.03 -26.15 8.82
CA SER A 538 10.32 -27.40 8.53
C SER A 538 10.52 -27.84 7.08
N LYS A 539 10.45 -26.92 6.12
CA LYS A 539 10.75 -27.17 4.71
C LYS A 539 12.18 -27.71 4.54
N ILE A 540 13.19 -27.06 5.13
CA ILE A 540 14.59 -27.48 4.98
C ILE A 540 14.81 -28.91 5.53
N LEU A 541 14.20 -29.24 6.67
CA LEU A 541 14.25 -30.61 7.23
C LEU A 541 13.56 -31.62 6.30
N LEU A 542 12.38 -31.30 5.77
CA LEU A 542 11.64 -32.16 4.85
C LEU A 542 12.37 -32.35 3.51
N VAL A 543 13.06 -31.32 3.01
CA VAL A 543 13.89 -31.42 1.80
C VAL A 543 15.08 -32.34 2.04
N ALA A 544 15.80 -32.18 3.16
CA ALA A 544 16.92 -33.06 3.51
C ALA A 544 16.46 -34.52 3.65
N LEU A 545 15.33 -34.74 4.33
CA LEU A 545 14.70 -36.06 4.44
C LEU A 545 14.29 -36.61 3.07
N GLY A 546 13.62 -35.81 2.24
CA GLY A 546 13.18 -36.21 0.91
C GLY A 546 14.33 -36.61 -0.01
N ILE A 547 15.45 -35.89 0.02
CA ILE A 547 16.67 -36.25 -0.72
C ILE A 547 17.24 -37.58 -0.23
N ALA A 548 17.39 -37.74 1.08
CA ALA A 548 17.94 -38.96 1.67
C ALA A 548 17.06 -40.19 1.34
N LEU A 549 15.74 -40.05 1.46
CA LEU A 549 14.78 -41.12 1.15
C LEU A 549 14.73 -41.43 -0.35
N THR A 550 14.77 -40.43 -1.23
CA THR A 550 14.86 -40.66 -2.68
C THR A 550 16.16 -41.37 -3.02
N TRP A 551 17.30 -40.96 -2.46
CA TRP A 551 18.59 -41.63 -2.68
C TRP A 551 18.57 -43.09 -2.20
N GLN A 552 17.99 -43.36 -1.03
CA GLN A 552 17.81 -44.74 -0.55
C GLN A 552 16.91 -45.57 -1.48
N LEU A 553 15.83 -44.98 -1.99
CA LEU A 553 14.91 -45.63 -2.92
C LEU A 553 15.60 -45.93 -4.26
N VAL A 554 16.37 -44.99 -4.80
CA VAL A 554 17.17 -45.19 -6.02
C VAL A 554 18.19 -46.31 -5.82
N ASN A 555 18.97 -46.28 -4.74
CA ASN A 555 19.97 -47.31 -4.50
C ASN A 555 19.36 -48.71 -4.32
N LYS A 556 18.27 -48.86 -3.55
CA LYS A 556 17.64 -50.17 -3.30
C LYS A 556 16.80 -50.67 -4.48
N ALA A 557 16.00 -49.81 -5.08
CA ALA A 557 14.98 -50.20 -6.04
C ALA A 557 15.42 -50.07 -7.51
N ILE A 558 16.41 -49.23 -7.81
CA ILE A 558 16.92 -49.02 -9.18
C ILE A 558 18.26 -49.72 -9.39
N MET A 559 19.20 -49.59 -8.43
CA MET A 559 20.57 -50.08 -8.62
C MET A 559 20.80 -51.53 -8.16
N GLN A 560 20.03 -52.01 -7.18
CA GLN A 560 20.26 -53.33 -6.56
C GLN A 560 19.29 -54.43 -7.02
N THR A 561 18.11 -54.08 -7.54
CA THR A 561 17.09 -55.08 -7.89
C THR A 561 16.43 -54.78 -9.24
N PRO A 562 16.27 -55.78 -10.13
CA PRO A 562 15.64 -55.58 -11.45
C PRO A 562 14.10 -55.47 -11.38
N SER A 563 13.48 -55.72 -10.22
CA SER A 563 12.03 -55.72 -10.06
C SER A 563 11.57 -55.05 -8.76
N VAL A 564 10.37 -54.47 -8.80
CA VAL A 564 9.77 -53.77 -7.66
C VAL A 564 9.29 -54.77 -6.61
N SER A 565 10.02 -54.88 -5.50
CA SER A 565 9.61 -55.64 -4.32
C SER A 565 8.55 -54.89 -3.49
N SER A 566 7.67 -55.63 -2.81
CA SER A 566 6.72 -55.10 -1.83
C SER A 566 7.40 -54.33 -0.69
N SER A 567 8.67 -54.62 -0.40
CA SER A 567 9.48 -53.92 0.59
C SER A 567 9.82 -52.47 0.20
N HIS A 568 9.71 -52.10 -1.08
CA HIS A 568 10.00 -50.74 -1.55
C HIS A 568 8.81 -49.78 -1.43
N LYS A 569 7.58 -50.31 -1.29
CA LYS A 569 6.36 -49.51 -1.25
C LYS A 569 6.28 -48.57 -0.03
N PRO A 570 6.58 -49.01 1.21
CA PRO A 570 6.56 -48.10 2.35
C PRO A 570 7.56 -46.95 2.19
N LEU A 571 8.77 -47.25 1.71
CA LEU A 571 9.79 -46.24 1.46
C LEU A 571 9.30 -45.21 0.42
N ALA A 572 8.72 -45.67 -0.70
CA ALA A 572 8.15 -44.79 -1.72
C ALA A 572 7.00 -43.90 -1.20
N VAL A 573 6.14 -44.41 -0.30
CA VAL A 573 5.09 -43.60 0.34
C VAL A 573 5.69 -42.49 1.21
N VAL A 574 6.65 -42.83 2.07
CA VAL A 574 7.27 -41.84 2.97
C VAL A 574 8.06 -40.79 2.16
N THR A 575 8.78 -41.21 1.11
CA THR A 575 9.45 -40.28 0.19
C THR A 575 8.44 -39.33 -0.46
N LEU A 576 7.33 -39.84 -1.00
CA LEU A 576 6.30 -39.03 -1.64
C LEU A 576 5.68 -38.02 -0.65
N LEU A 577 5.33 -38.46 0.55
CA LEU A 577 4.79 -37.59 1.59
C LEU A 577 5.78 -36.50 2.00
N SER A 578 7.08 -36.82 2.13
CA SER A 578 8.10 -35.84 2.49
C SER A 578 8.21 -34.71 1.46
N TRP A 579 8.14 -35.04 0.16
CA TRP A 579 8.17 -34.04 -0.91
C TRP A 579 6.90 -33.20 -0.99
N VAL A 580 5.73 -33.82 -0.83
CA VAL A 580 4.45 -33.09 -0.79
C VAL A 580 4.42 -32.11 0.39
N LEU A 581 4.83 -32.56 1.57
CA LEU A 581 4.92 -31.71 2.76
C LEU A 581 5.97 -30.60 2.58
N ALA A 582 7.09 -30.86 1.91
CA ALA A 582 8.08 -29.83 1.60
C ALA A 582 7.52 -28.73 0.68
N ILE A 583 6.71 -29.09 -0.33
CA ILE A 583 6.03 -28.12 -1.21
C ILE A 583 5.03 -27.28 -0.42
N VAL A 584 4.20 -27.93 0.41
CA VAL A 584 3.22 -27.25 1.27
C VAL A 584 3.93 -26.30 2.24
N ALA A 585 4.95 -26.77 2.97
CA ALA A 585 5.76 -25.94 3.86
C ALA A 585 6.39 -24.76 3.11
N GLY A 586 6.84 -24.96 1.88
CA GLY A 586 7.36 -23.90 1.03
C GLY A 586 6.33 -22.82 0.67
N ARG A 587 5.06 -23.18 0.48
CA ARG A 587 3.98 -22.19 0.31
C ARG A 587 3.65 -21.47 1.60
N LEU A 588 3.65 -22.18 2.73
CA LEU A 588 3.32 -21.63 4.05
C LEU A 588 4.29 -20.55 4.54
N ILE A 589 5.53 -20.49 4.03
CA ILE A 589 6.51 -19.44 4.38
C ILE A 589 5.91 -18.03 4.23
N GLY A 590 5.12 -17.78 3.19
CA GLY A 590 4.53 -16.45 2.95
C GLY A 590 3.32 -16.10 3.84
N TYR A 591 2.83 -17.05 4.64
CA TYR A 591 1.62 -16.89 5.46
C TYR A 591 1.92 -16.90 6.96
N LEU A 592 3.08 -17.43 7.34
CA LEU A 592 3.43 -17.74 8.71
C LEU A 592 4.79 -17.11 8.99
N SER A 593 4.79 -15.99 9.71
CA SER A 593 5.98 -15.31 10.24
C SER A 593 6.44 -15.90 11.56
#